data_AF-A0A3S3III2-F1
#
_entry.id   AF-A0A3S3III2-F1
#
_cell.length_a   1.000
_cell.length_b   1.000
_cell.length_c   1.000
_cell.angle_alpha   90.00
_cell.angle_beta   90.00
_cell.angle_gamma   90.00
#
_symmetry.space_group_name_H-M   'P 1'
#
loop_
_entity.id
_entity.type
_entity.pdbx_description
1 polymer ?
#
loop_
_entity_poly.entity_id
_entity_poly.type
_entity_poly.pdbx_seq_one_letter_code
_entity_poly.pdbx_strand_id
1 'polypeptide(L)' 'MSHAEPVKVEVGLADRAYDILIGSGLLARSGEEIARRLPGTRAAIV' A
#
# COMPACT_ATOMS: atom_id res chain seq x y z
N MET A 1 -19.11 -1.43 2.37
CA MET A 1 -18.99 -2.54 1.39
C MET A 1 -17.73 -3.31 1.77
N SER A 2 -17.80 -4.64 1.83
CA SER A 2 -16.61 -5.46 2.08
C SER A 2 -15.78 -5.52 0.80
N HIS A 3 -14.51 -5.15 0.86
CA HIS A 3 -13.56 -5.33 -0.23
C HIS A 3 -12.78 -6.62 0.01
N ALA A 4 -12.57 -7.42 -1.04
CA ALA A 4 -11.69 -8.57 -0.95
C ALA A 4 -10.27 -8.15 -0.58
N GLU A 5 -9.54 -9.05 0.09
CA GLU A 5 -8.11 -8.83 0.39
C GLU A 5 -7.33 -8.59 -0.91
N PRO A 6 -6.41 -7.61 -0.93
CA PRO A 6 -5.67 -7.27 -2.12
C PRO A 6 -4.65 -8.37 -2.41
N VAL A 7 -4.44 -8.65 -3.69
CA VAL A 7 -3.31 -9.48 -4.13
C VAL A 7 -2.03 -8.67 -3.92
N LYS A 8 -1.06 -9.29 -3.26
CA LYS A 8 0.28 -8.74 -3.05
C LYS A 8 1.26 -9.36 -4.04
N VAL A 9 1.93 -8.51 -4.81
CA VAL A 9 3.02 -8.91 -5.71
C VAL A 9 4.31 -8.30 -5.20
N GLU A 10 5.27 -9.14 -4.82
CA GLU A 10 6.60 -8.70 -4.41
C GLU A 10 7.48 -8.42 -5.63
N VAL A 11 8.12 -7.26 -5.64
CA VAL A 11 9.02 -6.83 -6.73
C VAL A 11 10.39 -6.51 -6.15
N GLY A 12 11.41 -7.23 -6.62
CA GLY A 12 12.82 -6.92 -6.35
C GLY A 12 13.42 -6.04 -7.44
N LEU A 13 14.13 -4.99 -7.04
CA LEU A 13 14.91 -4.08 -7.88
C LEU A 13 16.32 -3.97 -7.30
N ALA A 14 17.22 -4.83 -7.78
CA ALA A 14 18.60 -4.92 -7.29
C ALA A 14 18.65 -5.00 -5.75
N ASP A 15 19.16 -3.97 -5.10
CA ASP A 15 19.34 -3.82 -3.65
C ASP A 15 18.08 -3.33 -2.91
N ARG A 16 16.93 -3.21 -3.60
CA ARG A 16 15.64 -2.79 -3.01
C ARG A 16 14.53 -3.76 -3.38
N ALA A 17 13.47 -3.76 -2.58
CA ALA A 17 12.23 -4.47 -2.90
C ALA A 17 11.00 -3.72 -2.39
N TYR A 18 9.85 -3.92 -3.02
CA TYR A 18 8.57 -3.39 -2.58
C TYR A 18 7.40 -4.25 -3.03
N ASP A 19 6.26 -4.05 -2.38
CA ASP A 19 5.00 -4.70 -2.73
C ASP A 19 4.14 -3.80 -3.63
N ILE A 20 3.55 -4.41 -4.65
CA ILE A 20 2.40 -3.85 -5.37
C ILE A 20 1.13 -4.50 -4.81
N LEU A 21 0.19 -3.67 -4.35
CA LEU A 21 -1.13 -4.13 -3.95
C LEU A 21 -2.12 -3.94 -5.10
N ILE A 22 -2.85 -5.00 -5.44
CA ILE A 22 -3.86 -5.01 -6.50
C ILE A 22 -5.20 -5.44 -5.91
N GLY A 23 -6.18 -4.55 -5.90
CA GLY A 23 -7.49 -4.83 -5.34
C GLY A 23 -8.41 -3.62 -5.32
N SER A 24 -9.70 -3.87 -5.05
CA SER A 24 -10.69 -2.79 -4.91
C SER A 24 -10.56 -2.07 -3.57
N GLY A 25 -11.00 -0.81 -3.52
CA GLY A 25 -11.06 -0.03 -2.27
C GLY A 25 -9.73 0.49 -1.73
N LEU A 26 -8.59 0.18 -2.37
CA LEU A 26 -7.25 0.61 -1.91
C LEU A 26 -7.10 2.12 -1.78
N LEU A 27 -7.64 2.90 -2.73
CA LEU A 27 -7.60 4.36 -2.65
C LEU A 27 -8.44 4.90 -1.47
N ALA A 28 -9.62 4.32 -1.26
CA ALA A 28 -10.52 4.72 -0.18
C ALA A 28 -9.91 4.47 1.21
N ARG A 29 -9.10 3.41 1.37
CA ARG A 29 -8.34 3.10 2.59
C ARG A 29 -6.86 3.49 2.53
N SER A 30 -6.47 4.36 1.61
CA SER A 30 -5.06 4.71 1.36
C SER A 30 -4.34 5.26 2.60
N GLY A 31 -5.04 6.04 3.44
CA GLY A 31 -4.48 6.54 4.70
C GLY A 31 -4.03 5.43 5.63
N GLU A 32 -4.79 4.33 5.73
CA GLU A 32 -4.39 3.17 6.54
C GLU A 32 -3.21 2.43 5.93
N GLU A 33 -3.18 2.30 4.59
CA GLU A 33 -2.06 1.65 3.89
C GLU A 33 -0.75 2.44 4.06
N ILE A 34 -0.83 3.77 4.08
CA ILE A 34 0.30 4.65 4.36
C ILE A 34 0.71 4.50 5.83
N ALA A 35 -0.23 4.57 6.78
CA ALA A 35 0.07 4.46 8.21
C ALA A 35 0.71 3.11 8.57
N ARG A 36 0.30 2.00 7.91
CA ARG A 36 0.92 0.68 8.06
C ARG A 36 2.39 0.66 7.62
N ARG A 37 2.73 1.37 6.54
CA ARG A 37 4.08 1.37 5.94
C ARG A 37 5.00 2.43 6.54
N LEU A 38 4.44 3.57 6.94
CA LEU A 38 5.15 4.74 7.47
C LEU A 38 4.51 5.20 8.79
N PRO A 39 4.62 4.41 9.88
CA PRO A 39 3.98 4.74 11.15
C PRO A 39 4.43 6.11 11.68
N GLY A 40 3.47 6.92 12.14
CA GLY A 40 3.73 8.23 12.75
C GLY A 40 4.28 9.32 11.81
N THR A 41 4.41 9.02 10.51
CA THR A 41 4.99 9.95 9.53
C THR A 41 3.90 10.81 8.90
N ARG A 42 4.18 12.11 8.71
CA ARG A 42 3.33 13.00 7.90
C ARG A 42 3.65 12.77 6.42
N ALA A 43 2.65 12.46 5.61
CA ALA A 43 2.78 12.26 4.17
C ALA A 43 2.13 13.42 3.39
N ALA A 44 2.70 13.76 2.24
CA ALA A 44 2.11 14.69 1.27
C ALA A 44 1.70 13.91 0.01
N ILE A 45 0.55 14.26 -0.57
CA ILE A 45 0.12 13.74 -1.88
C ILE A 45 0.58 14.74 -2.94
N VAL A 46 1.31 14.25 -3.95
CA VAL A 46 1.90 15.03 -5.05
C VAL A 46 1.23 14.65 -6.36
#